data_AF-A0A4Y2NZ56-F1
#
_entry.id   AF-A0A4Y2NZ56-F1
#
_cell.length_a   1.000
_cell.length_b   1.000
_cell.length_c   1.000
_cell.angle_alpha   90.00
_cell.angle_beta   90.00
_cell.angle_gamma   90.00
#
_symmetry.space_group_name_H-M   'P 1'
#
loop_
_entity.id
_entity.type
_entity.pdbx_description
1 polymer ?
#
loop_
_entity_poly.entity_id
_entity_poly.type
_entity_poly.pdbx_seq_one_letter_code
_entity_poly.pdbx_strand_id
1 'polypeptide(L)'
;MNVEHPPLAELHKIIIPPLHIKLGLVKNLVKAMDKNGPAIKYLHEKFPRLSVAKIKKVVFVEPQIKQLFRDPKFEKILRSKEKKVWEVFYEVSTNFLWNCKAENYKDLVKDMLALF
;
A
#
# COMPACT_ATOMS: atom_id res chain seq x y z
N MET A 1 21.14 30.70 22.94
CA MET A 1 19.67 30.85 22.90
C MET A 1 19.20 30.09 21.66
N ASN A 2 18.70 28.87 21.83
CA ASN A 2 18.22 28.06 20.71
C ASN A 2 16.83 28.58 20.33
N VAL A 3 16.68 29.06 19.10
CA VAL A 3 15.39 29.51 18.57
C VAL A 3 14.61 28.28 18.13
N GLU A 4 13.71 27.81 18.98
CA GLU A 4 12.69 26.83 18.60
C GLU A 4 11.68 27.53 17.70
N HIS A 5 11.82 27.38 16.38
CA HIS A 5 10.79 27.83 15.46
C HIS A 5 9.57 26.91 15.59
N PRO A 6 8.37 27.44 15.87
CA PRO A 6 7.16 26.62 15.82
C PRO A 6 7.01 26.03 14.41
N PRO A 7 6.48 24.80 14.27
CA PRO A 7 6.26 24.19 12.96
C PRO A 7 5.44 25.14 12.07
N LEU A 8 5.96 25.45 10.87
CA LEU A 8 5.37 26.41 9.92
C LEU A 8 3.94 26.05 9.48
N ALA A 9 3.54 24.79 9.69
CA ALA A 9 2.16 24.33 9.57
C ALA A 9 1.93 23.17 10.56
N GLU A 10 0.72 23.12 11.11
CA GLU A 10 0.25 21.99 11.91
C GLU A 10 0.32 20.68 11.10
N LEU A 11 0.81 19.60 11.71
CA LEU A 11 0.96 18.27 11.09
C LEU A 11 -0.34 17.76 10.43
N HIS A 12 -1.49 18.22 10.90
CA HIS A 12 -2.83 17.92 10.38
C HIS A 12 -3.20 18.70 9.11
N LYS A 13 -2.49 19.80 8.79
CA LYS A 13 -2.67 20.62 7.58
C LYS A 13 -1.68 20.27 6.47
N ILE A 14 -0.55 19.67 6.82
CA ILE A 14 0.40 19.06 5.86
C ILE A 14 -0.14 17.67 5.49
N ILE A 15 -1.30 17.60 4.83
CA ILE A 15 -1.85 16.30 4.39
C ILE A 15 -1.10 15.79 3.15
N ILE A 16 0.18 15.45 3.33
CA ILE A 16 0.96 14.51 2.49
C ILE A 16 1.04 13.07 3.09
N PRO A 17 0.33 12.66 4.18
CA PRO A 17 0.26 11.25 4.60
C PRO A 17 -0.25 10.28 3.52
N PRO A 18 -1.29 10.60 2.71
CA PRO A 18 -1.86 9.64 1.75
C PRO A 18 -0.87 9.06 0.77
N LEU A 19 0.01 9.89 0.22
CA LEU A 19 0.87 9.47 -0.88
C LEU A 19 2.07 8.65 -0.37
N HIS A 20 2.75 9.12 0.68
CA HIS A 20 3.93 8.44 1.23
C HIS A 20 3.55 7.12 1.92
N ILE A 21 2.40 7.06 2.61
CA ILE A 21 1.88 5.84 3.22
C ILE A 21 1.49 4.83 2.14
N LYS A 22 0.76 5.26 1.10
CA LYS A 22 0.39 4.40 -0.04
C LYS A 22 1.62 3.83 -0.76
N LEU A 23 2.60 4.68 -1.06
CA LEU A 23 3.82 4.24 -1.77
C LEU A 23 4.64 3.28 -0.90
N GLY A 24 4.72 3.53 0.41
CA GLY A 24 5.32 2.62 1.38
C GLY A 24 4.62 1.27 1.44
N LEU A 25 3.29 1.25 1.47
CA LEU A 25 2.49 0.02 1.53
C LEU A 25 2.63 -0.85 0.28
N VAL A 26 2.49 -0.26 -0.91
CA VAL A 26 2.66 -1.02 -2.16
C VAL A 26 4.08 -1.58 -2.23
N LYS A 27 5.07 -0.83 -1.73
CA LYS A 27 6.48 -1.29 -1.68
C LYS A 27 6.63 -2.48 -0.74
N ASN A 28 5.95 -2.46 0.41
CA ASN A 28 5.99 -3.55 1.37
C ASN A 28 5.23 -4.79 0.87
N LEU A 29 4.13 -4.62 0.13
CA LEU A 29 3.44 -5.70 -0.56
C LEU A 29 4.37 -6.41 -1.57
N VAL A 30 5.03 -5.64 -2.45
CA VAL A 30 5.98 -6.20 -3.43
C VAL A 30 7.21 -6.82 -2.75
N LYS A 31 7.67 -6.27 -1.62
CA LYS A 31 8.80 -6.83 -0.84
C LYS A 31 8.41 -8.13 -0.13
N ALA A 32 7.15 -8.26 0.31
CA ALA A 32 6.64 -9.47 0.92
C ALA A 32 6.40 -10.59 -0.11
N MET A 33 6.20 -10.23 -1.38
CA MET A 33 6.09 -11.17 -2.47
C MET A 33 7.43 -11.82 -2.79
N ASP A 34 7.36 -13.12 -3.04
CA ASP A 34 8.45 -13.86 -3.65
C ASP A 34 8.63 -13.43 -5.11
N LYS A 35 9.88 -13.11 -5.47
CA LYS A 35 10.23 -12.60 -6.81
C LYS A 35 9.87 -13.58 -7.93
N ASN A 36 9.86 -14.88 -7.62
CA ASN A 36 9.51 -15.95 -8.56
C ASN A 36 8.20 -16.65 -8.16
N GLY A 37 7.49 -16.09 -7.17
CA GLY A 37 6.27 -16.67 -6.63
C GLY A 37 5.07 -16.51 -7.57
N PRO A 38 3.98 -17.25 -7.28
CA PRO A 38 2.79 -17.24 -8.12
C PRO A 38 2.11 -15.86 -8.15
N ALA A 39 2.23 -15.05 -7.10
CA ALA A 39 1.70 -13.69 -7.05
C ALA A 39 2.35 -12.74 -8.08
N ILE A 40 3.69 -12.78 -8.21
CA ILE A 40 4.41 -11.98 -9.21
C ILE A 40 4.11 -12.47 -10.63
N LYS A 41 4.04 -13.79 -10.83
CA LYS A 41 3.64 -14.36 -12.13
C LYS A 41 2.23 -13.92 -12.52
N TYR A 42 1.29 -13.93 -11.58
CA TYR A 42 -0.07 -13.46 -11.80
C TYR A 42 -0.12 -11.98 -12.19
N LEU A 43 0.65 -11.12 -11.49
CA LEU A 43 0.73 -9.70 -11.82
C LEU A 43 1.29 -9.47 -13.24
N HIS A 44 2.23 -10.30 -13.68
CA HIS A 44 2.74 -10.28 -15.05
C HIS A 44 1.68 -10.62 -16.10
N GLU A 45 0.89 -11.66 -15.85
CA GLU A 45 -0.19 -12.09 -16.75
C GLU A 45 -1.36 -11.09 -16.76
N LYS A 46 -1.71 -10.53 -15.60
CA LYS A 46 -2.78 -9.55 -15.41
C LYS A 46 -2.45 -8.21 -16.07
N PHE A 47 -1.19 -7.77 -15.94
CA PHE A 47 -0.71 -6.49 -16.43
C PHE A 47 0.46 -6.67 -17.42
N PRO A 48 0.22 -7.25 -18.61
CA PRO A 48 1.29 -7.56 -19.57
C PRO A 48 2.01 -6.30 -20.09
N ARG A 49 1.37 -5.13 -19.97
CA ARG A 49 1.95 -3.81 -20.31
C ARG A 49 2.91 -3.28 -19.25
N LEU A 50 2.94 -3.86 -18.04
CA LEU A 50 3.91 -3.53 -17.01
C LEU A 50 5.14 -4.41 -17.16
N SER A 51 6.31 -3.76 -17.28
CA SER A 51 7.57 -4.50 -17.25
C SER A 51 7.83 -5.08 -15.85
N VAL A 52 8.64 -6.14 -15.79
CA VAL A 52 9.15 -6.72 -14.53
C VAL A 52 9.75 -5.64 -13.63
N ALA A 53 10.46 -4.69 -14.25
CA ALA A 53 11.05 -3.55 -13.56
C ALA A 53 9.99 -2.63 -12.96
N LYS A 54 8.86 -2.36 -13.63
CA LYS A 54 7.77 -1.52 -13.09
C LYS A 54 6.99 -2.19 -11.96
N ILE A 55 6.77 -3.50 -12.05
CA ILE A 55 6.15 -4.30 -10.97
C ILE A 55 7.07 -4.31 -9.74
N LYS A 56 8.38 -4.56 -9.94
CA LYS A 56 9.39 -4.53 -8.86
C LYS A 56 9.65 -3.14 -8.30
N LYS A 57 9.57 -2.09 -9.13
CA LYS A 57 9.70 -0.68 -8.73
C LYS A 57 8.39 -0.07 -8.22
N VAL A 58 7.34 -0.87 -8.03
CA VAL A 58 6.18 -0.46 -7.23
C VAL A 58 5.40 0.69 -7.89
N VAL A 59 5.40 0.77 -9.23
CA VAL A 59 4.65 1.80 -9.95
C VAL A 59 3.28 1.25 -10.32
N PHE A 60 2.42 1.08 -9.31
CA PHE A 60 1.00 0.80 -9.52
C PHE A 60 0.21 2.10 -9.49
N VAL A 61 -0.54 2.35 -10.55
CA VAL A 61 -1.49 3.46 -10.56
C VAL A 61 -2.81 3.04 -9.91
N GLU A 62 -3.58 4.01 -9.45
CA GLU A 62 -4.85 3.76 -8.74
C GLU A 62 -5.81 2.84 -9.52
N PRO A 63 -6.00 2.95 -10.84
CA PRO A 63 -6.83 2.01 -11.60
C PRO A 63 -6.37 0.55 -11.51
N GLN A 64 -5.06 0.29 -11.44
CA GLN A 64 -4.52 -1.08 -11.34
C GLN A 64 -4.74 -1.66 -9.95
N ILE A 65 -4.59 -0.84 -8.91
CA ILE A 65 -4.88 -1.22 -7.52
C ILE A 65 -6.37 -1.57 -7.38
N LYS A 66 -7.26 -0.73 -7.94
CA LYS A 66 -8.71 -0.99 -7.98
C LYS A 66 -9.05 -2.30 -8.67
N GLN A 67 -8.35 -2.62 -9.77
CA GLN A 67 -8.52 -3.89 -10.47
C GLN A 67 -8.10 -5.09 -9.63
N LEU A 68 -7.02 -4.97 -8.85
CA LEU A 68 -6.58 -6.04 -7.93
C LEU A 68 -7.55 -6.22 -6.76
N PHE A 69 -8.10 -5.14 -6.19
CA PHE A 69 -9.10 -5.23 -5.12
C PHE A 69 -10.40 -5.91 -5.55
N ARG A 70 -10.77 -5.79 -6.83
CA ARG A 70 -11.95 -6.44 -7.39
C ARG A 70 -11.70 -7.88 -7.84
N ASP A 71 -10.48 -8.37 -7.67
CA ASP A 71 -10.07 -9.66 -8.18
C ASP A 71 -9.83 -10.68 -7.05
N PRO A 72 -10.85 -11.47 -6.69
CA PRO A 72 -10.71 -12.49 -5.64
C PRO A 72 -9.72 -13.60 -6.01
N LYS A 73 -9.35 -13.74 -7.29
CA LYS A 73 -8.32 -14.72 -7.69
C LYS A 73 -6.94 -14.28 -7.20
N PHE A 74 -6.68 -12.99 -7.15
CA PHE A 74 -5.41 -12.47 -6.68
C PHE A 74 -5.18 -12.82 -5.21
N GLU A 75 -6.18 -12.60 -4.34
CA GLU A 75 -6.08 -12.92 -2.91
C GLU A 75 -5.81 -14.41 -2.67
N LYS A 76 -6.45 -15.30 -3.46
CA LYS A 76 -6.24 -16.76 -3.37
C LYS A 76 -4.84 -17.21 -3.76
N ILE A 77 -4.10 -16.40 -4.51
CA ILE A 77 -2.73 -16.69 -4.94
C ILE A 77 -1.71 -16.27 -3.87
N LEU A 78 -2.07 -15.38 -2.96
CA LEU A 78 -1.20 -14.90 -1.91
C LEU A 78 -0.96 -15.97 -0.84
N ARG A 79 0.30 -16.16 -0.44
CA ARG A 79 0.69 -17.03 0.68
C ARG A 79 0.59 -16.28 2.00
N SER A 80 0.71 -17.00 3.13
CA SER A 80 0.44 -16.48 4.48
C SER A 80 1.06 -15.12 4.79
N LYS A 81 2.33 -14.87 4.42
CA LYS A 81 3.00 -13.58 4.63
C LYS A 81 2.51 -12.49 3.66
N GLU A 82 2.34 -12.85 2.39
CA GLU A 82 1.84 -11.96 1.34
C GLU A 82 0.40 -11.52 1.63
N LYS A 83 -0.41 -12.46 2.14
CA LYS A 83 -1.82 -12.26 2.49
C LYS A 83 -2.00 -11.26 3.62
N LYS A 84 -1.23 -11.39 4.71
CA LYS A 84 -1.25 -10.41 5.83
C LYS A 84 -0.95 -8.99 5.36
N VAL A 85 0.07 -8.83 4.50
CA VAL A 85 0.42 -7.51 3.96
C VAL A 85 -0.66 -6.99 3.00
N TRP A 86 -1.29 -7.88 2.25
CA TRP A 86 -2.42 -7.53 1.38
C TRP A 86 -3.67 -7.10 2.14
N GLU A 87 -4.02 -7.78 3.23
CA GLU A 87 -5.15 -7.42 4.10
C GLU A 87 -4.96 -6.02 4.67
N VAL A 88 -3.78 -5.73 5.24
CA VAL A 88 -3.43 -4.38 5.74
C VAL A 88 -3.47 -3.35 4.61
N PHE A 89 -2.95 -3.69 3.43
CA PHE A 89 -2.99 -2.79 2.27
C PHE A 89 -4.42 -2.52 1.79
N TYR A 90 -5.27 -3.55 1.78
CA TYR A 90 -6.68 -3.46 1.41
C TYR A 90 -7.42 -2.56 2.40
N GLU A 91 -7.31 -2.81 3.70
CA GLU A 91 -7.94 -2.01 4.76
C GLU A 91 -7.50 -0.55 4.71
N VAL A 92 -6.20 -0.28 4.63
CA VAL A 92 -5.73 1.11 4.54
C VAL A 92 -6.23 1.74 3.24
N SER A 93 -6.27 1.01 2.13
CA SER A 93 -6.72 1.61 0.87
C SER A 93 -8.22 1.84 0.80
N THR A 94 -9.05 0.98 1.38
CA THR A 94 -10.50 1.17 1.44
C THR A 94 -10.87 2.26 2.46
N ASN A 95 -10.21 2.27 3.61
CA ASN A 95 -10.46 3.22 4.71
C ASN A 95 -9.74 4.57 4.58
N PHE A 96 -8.84 4.73 3.60
CA PHE A 96 -8.08 5.98 3.44
C PHE A 96 -8.15 6.56 2.03
N LEU A 97 -8.13 5.71 1.00
CA LEU A 97 -8.07 6.15 -0.40
C LEU A 97 -9.42 6.16 -1.12
N TRP A 98 -10.46 5.53 -0.56
CA TRP A 98 -11.78 5.40 -1.21
C TRP A 98 -12.92 6.18 -0.51
N ASN A 99 -12.69 7.43 -0.10
CA ASN A 99 -13.75 8.36 0.38
C ASN A 99 -14.36 8.17 1.79
N CYS A 100 -13.94 7.21 2.62
CA CYS A 100 -14.42 7.15 4.02
C CYS A 100 -13.28 7.36 4.98
N LYS A 101 -13.25 8.49 5.70
CA LYS A 101 -12.30 8.75 6.79
C LYS A 101 -12.69 7.84 7.97
N ALA A 102 -12.18 6.61 8.00
CA ALA A 102 -12.50 5.67 9.07
C ALA A 102 -12.06 6.24 10.44
N GLU A 103 -12.92 6.15 11.45
CA GLU A 103 -12.68 6.72 12.79
C GLU A 103 -11.43 6.13 13.46
N ASN A 104 -11.10 4.87 13.15
CA ASN A 104 -9.93 4.14 13.65
C ASN A 104 -8.65 4.35 12.82
N TYR A 105 -8.59 5.41 12.00
CA TYR A 105 -7.43 5.75 11.16
C TYR A 105 -6.07 5.68 11.89
N LYS A 106 -6.02 6.16 13.14
CA LYS A 106 -4.77 6.22 13.91
C LYS A 106 -4.26 4.83 14.30
N ASP A 107 -5.17 3.93 14.65
CA ASP A 107 -4.82 2.57 15.09
C ASP A 107 -4.35 1.73 13.89
N LEU A 108 -5.02 1.85 12.74
CA LEU A 108 -4.60 1.21 11.49
C LEU A 108 -3.19 1.62 11.05
N VAL A 109 -2.86 2.92 11.14
CA VAL A 109 -1.52 3.41 10.80
C VAL A 109 -0.47 2.92 11.82
N LYS A 110 -0.84 2.82 13.10
CA LYS A 110 0.05 2.35 14.17
C LYS A 110 0.36 0.86 14.05
N ASP A 111 -0.66 0.03 13.82
CA ASP A 111 -0.51 -1.41 13.60
C ASP A 111 0.30 -1.70 12.33
N MET A 112 0.06 -0.90 11.28
CA MET A 112 0.87 -0.93 10.06
C MET A 112 2.35 -0.63 10.35
N LEU A 113 2.67 0.42 11.12
CA LEU A 113 4.06 0.76 11.46
C LEU A 113 4.74 -0.30 12.34
N ALA A 114 3.97 -1.02 13.17
CA ALA A 114 4.48 -2.11 14.00
C ALA A 114 4.78 -3.40 13.22
N LEU A 115 4.19 -3.56 12.03
CA LEU A 115 4.43 -4.69 11.13
C LEU A 115 5.69 -4.51 10.24
N PHE A 116 6.36 -3.36 10.30
CA PHE A 116 7.58 -3.02 9.54
C PHE A 116 8.80 -2.87 10.44
#